data_AF-A0A351YDD5-F1
#
_entry.id   AF-A0A351YDD5-F1
#
_cell.length_a   1.000
_cell.length_b   1.000
_cell.length_c   1.000
_cell.angle_alpha   90.00
_cell.angle_beta   90.00
_cell.angle_gamma   90.00
#
_symmetry.space_group_name_H-M   'P 1'
#
loop_
_entity.id
_entity.type
_entity.pdbx_description
1 polymer ?
#
loop_
_entity_poly.entity_id
_entity_poly.type
_entity_poly.pdbx_seq_one_letter_code
_entity_poly.pdbx_strand_id
1 'polypeptide(L)'
;IILLTAKSSLEDRIAGVEQGVDDYITKPFSASYLKAKIQNLLDKRRQWQEMFRKTLLQKGQSEYRPVDLHITSFDQEFMKRLLAFLEENMGDVNLKVEQIADAMNLSRAVFYTKLKTISGLSPIDFLRDIRIKRACQLIASGNYTFSQVAYMVGFKDPKFFSRTFRKIMGCSPTEYKERLQAG
;
A
#
# COMPACT_ATOMS: atom_id res chain seq x y z
N ILE A 1 -6.42 16.50 -1.37
CA ILE A 1 -7.64 17.30 -1.52
C ILE A 1 -7.23 18.71 -1.94
N ILE A 2 -7.87 19.33 -2.94
CA ILE A 2 -7.63 20.74 -3.31
C ILE A 2 -8.75 21.58 -2.70
N LEU A 3 -8.41 22.56 -1.85
CA LEU A 3 -9.39 23.47 -1.26
C LEU A 3 -9.50 24.75 -2.08
N LEU A 4 -10.74 25.05 -2.50
CA LEU A 4 -11.12 26.29 -3.16
C LEU A 4 -11.77 27.23 -2.15
N THR A 5 -11.08 28.28 -1.73
CA THR A 5 -11.55 29.17 -0.66
C THR A 5 -11.55 30.65 -1.08
N ALA A 6 -12.51 31.41 -0.53
CA ALA A 6 -12.57 32.88 -0.64
C ALA A 6 -11.81 33.57 0.50
N LYS A 7 -11.38 32.82 1.53
CA LYS A 7 -10.56 33.34 2.63
C LYS A 7 -9.09 33.41 2.19
N SER A 8 -8.55 34.63 2.14
CA SER A 8 -7.23 34.96 1.62
C SER A 8 -6.16 35.14 2.71
N SER A 9 -6.50 34.93 3.98
CA SER A 9 -5.56 35.12 5.08
C SER A 9 -4.43 34.07 5.03
N LEU A 10 -3.20 34.50 5.27
CA LEU A 10 -2.03 33.62 5.27
C LEU A 10 -2.14 32.53 6.35
N GLU A 11 -2.79 32.86 7.47
CA GLU A 11 -3.04 31.98 8.61
C GLU A 11 -3.99 30.82 8.26
N ASP A 12 -5.05 31.07 7.50
CA ASP A 12 -5.96 30.03 7.02
C ASP A 12 -5.27 29.06 6.03
N ARG A 13 -4.28 29.56 5.27
CA ARG A 13 -3.49 28.74 4.32
C ARG A 13 -2.48 27.86 5.06
N ILE A 14 -1.86 28.39 6.11
CA ILE A 14 -0.92 27.64 6.96
C ILE A 14 -1.65 26.53 7.72
N ALA A 15 -2.76 26.85 8.40
CA ALA A 15 -3.58 25.85 9.10
C ALA A 15 -4.09 24.74 8.17
N GLY A 16 -4.35 25.10 6.92
CA GLY A 16 -4.74 24.17 5.86
C GLY A 16 -3.66 23.19 5.40
N VAL A 17 -2.44 23.69 5.23
CA VAL A 17 -1.27 22.87 4.91
C VAL A 17 -0.96 21.93 6.07
N GLU A 18 -1.05 22.42 7.31
CA GLU A 18 -0.88 21.61 8.53
C GLU A 18 -1.97 20.53 8.68
N GLN A 19 -3.16 20.75 8.11
CA GLN A 19 -4.25 19.75 8.07
C GLN A 19 -4.17 18.77 6.88
N GLY A 20 -3.10 18.79 6.08
CA GLY A 20 -2.84 17.77 5.07
C GLY A 20 -3.59 17.94 3.74
N VAL A 21 -3.89 19.18 3.37
CA VAL A 21 -4.49 19.53 2.07
C VAL A 21 -3.40 19.57 0.99
N ASP A 22 -3.67 18.99 -0.18
CA ASP A 22 -2.68 18.89 -1.28
C ASP A 22 -2.41 20.24 -1.94
N ASP A 23 -3.40 21.16 -1.92
CA ASP A 23 -3.26 22.47 -2.56
C ASP A 23 -4.34 23.48 -2.12
N TYR A 24 -3.97 24.76 -2.14
CA TYR A 24 -4.82 25.91 -1.81
C TYR A 24 -4.92 26.87 -2.99
N ILE A 25 -6.13 27.01 -3.54
CA ILE A 25 -6.41 27.94 -4.62
C ILE A 25 -7.46 28.96 -4.16
N THR A 26 -7.03 30.21 -4.04
CA THR A 26 -7.88 31.35 -3.66
C THR A 26 -8.71 31.82 -4.85
N LYS A 27 -9.99 32.16 -4.62
CA LYS A 27 -10.82 32.81 -5.64
C LYS A 27 -10.48 34.32 -5.76
N PRO A 28 -10.62 34.92 -6.95
CA PRO A 28 -10.95 34.27 -8.22
C PRO A 28 -9.74 33.51 -8.80
N PHE A 29 -9.98 32.36 -9.41
CA PHE A 29 -8.94 31.56 -10.06
C PHE A 29 -9.30 31.25 -11.50
N SER A 30 -8.28 31.05 -12.32
CA SER A 30 -8.47 30.61 -13.71
C SER A 30 -8.77 29.10 -13.76
N ALA A 31 -9.82 28.72 -14.50
CA ALA A 31 -10.17 27.32 -14.73
C ALA A 31 -9.06 26.56 -15.48
N SER A 32 -8.33 27.23 -16.39
CA SER A 32 -7.20 26.62 -17.10
C SER A 32 -6.02 26.37 -16.17
N TYR A 33 -5.78 27.26 -15.20
CA TYR A 33 -4.76 27.08 -14.17
C TYR A 33 -5.09 25.91 -13.24
N LEU A 34 -6.33 25.82 -12.76
CA LEU A 34 -6.79 24.67 -11.96
C LEU A 34 -6.64 23.35 -12.71
N LYS A 35 -7.01 23.31 -13.99
CA LYS A 35 -6.89 22.12 -14.85
C LYS A 35 -5.43 21.69 -15.03
N ALA A 36 -4.53 22.62 -15.31
CA ALA A 36 -3.10 22.33 -15.42
C ALA A 36 -2.52 21.79 -14.11
N LYS A 37 -2.97 22.33 -12.97
CA LYS A 37 -2.52 21.91 -11.64
C LYS A 37 -3.00 20.50 -11.28
N ILE A 38 -4.27 20.19 -11.55
CA ILE A 38 -4.83 18.84 -11.40
C ILE A 38 -4.07 17.84 -12.27
N GLN A 39 -3.80 18.19 -13.54
CA GLN A 39 -3.08 17.30 -14.45
C GLN A 39 -1.66 17.00 -13.94
N ASN A 40 -0.95 18.02 -13.47
CA ASN A 40 0.39 17.85 -12.89
C ASN A 40 0.38 16.94 -11.64
N LEU A 41 -0.59 17.12 -10.74
CA LEU A 41 -0.75 16.28 -9.55
C LEU A 41 -1.05 14.81 -9.92
N LEU A 42 -1.90 14.58 -10.93
CA LEU A 42 -2.23 13.23 -11.39
C LEU A 42 -1.03 12.54 -12.05
N ASP A 43 -0.25 13.26 -12.85
CA ASP A 43 0.93 12.71 -13.52
C ASP A 43 2.06 12.41 -12.52
N LYS A 44 2.29 13.29 -11.55
CA LYS A 44 3.19 13.02 -10.42
C LYS A 44 2.76 11.78 -9.64
N ARG A 45 1.47 11.64 -9.37
CA ARG A 45 0.93 10.46 -8.65
C ARG A 45 1.15 9.15 -9.41
N ARG A 46 0.97 9.14 -10.74
CA ARG A 46 1.24 7.97 -11.59
C ARG A 46 2.71 7.57 -11.56
N GLN A 47 3.61 8.55 -11.68
CA GLN A 47 5.06 8.31 -11.63
C GLN A 47 5.48 7.71 -10.29
N TRP A 48 4.90 8.18 -9.19
CA TRP A 48 5.21 7.63 -7.86
C TRP A 48 4.60 6.26 -7.60
N GLN A 49 3.39 5.98 -8.06
CA GLN A 49 2.84 4.61 -7.99
C GLN A 49 3.75 3.62 -8.73
N GLU A 50 4.31 4.03 -9.87
CA GLU A 50 5.28 3.22 -10.61
C GLU A 50 6.62 3.10 -9.88
N MET A 51 7.10 4.17 -9.24
CA MET A 51 8.34 4.15 -8.44
C MET A 51 8.20 3.35 -7.14
N PHE A 52 7.14 3.55 -6.36
CA PHE A 52 6.83 2.78 -5.15
C PHE A 52 6.68 1.29 -5.46
N ARG A 53 6.00 0.97 -6.58
CA ARG A 53 5.97 -0.38 -7.14
C ARG A 53 7.38 -0.90 -7.39
N LYS A 54 8.28 -0.14 -8.04
CA LYS A 54 9.67 -0.57 -8.28
C LYS A 54 10.51 -0.69 -7.00
N THR A 55 10.41 0.25 -6.07
CA THR A 55 11.24 0.32 -4.84
C THR A 55 10.83 -0.70 -3.77
N LEU A 56 9.54 -1.02 -3.64
CA LEU A 56 9.14 -2.15 -2.78
C LEU A 56 9.41 -3.52 -3.41
N LEU A 57 9.63 -3.58 -4.73
CA LEU A 57 9.88 -4.82 -5.47
C LEU A 57 11.38 -5.11 -5.72
N GLN A 58 12.28 -4.13 -5.59
CA GLN A 58 13.73 -4.34 -5.68
C GLN A 58 14.40 -4.20 -4.30
N LYS A 59 15.04 -5.29 -3.85
CA LYS A 59 15.87 -5.32 -2.64
C LYS A 59 17.05 -4.34 -2.79
N GLY A 60 17.35 -3.63 -1.70
CA GLY A 60 18.71 -3.21 -1.37
C GLY A 60 18.99 -1.73 -1.61
N GLN A 61 19.17 -1.01 -0.49
CA GLN A 61 19.88 0.26 -0.35
C GLN A 61 19.31 1.46 -1.12
N SER A 62 18.62 2.36 -0.42
CA SER A 62 18.64 3.77 -0.81
C SER A 62 18.31 4.66 0.38
N GLU A 63 19.24 5.58 0.66
CA GLU A 63 19.04 6.74 1.52
C GLU A 63 17.79 7.50 1.09
N TYR A 64 16.90 7.68 2.05
CA TYR A 64 15.66 8.42 1.90
C TYR A 64 15.96 9.90 1.66
N ARG A 65 15.70 10.42 0.45
CA ARG A 65 15.53 11.86 0.21
C ARG A 65 14.10 12.14 -0.26
N PRO A 66 13.28 12.85 0.53
CA PRO A 66 11.92 13.17 0.16
C PRO A 66 11.91 14.34 -0.82
N VAL A 67 11.29 14.13 -1.99
CA VAL A 67 10.80 15.24 -2.83
C VAL A 67 9.33 14.98 -3.14
N ASP A 68 8.49 15.58 -2.30
CA ASP A 68 7.10 15.99 -2.44
C ASP A 68 6.18 15.22 -3.41
N LEU A 69 5.67 14.11 -2.91
CA LEU A 69 4.28 13.69 -3.09
C LEU A 69 3.75 13.38 -1.70
N HIS A 70 2.76 14.14 -1.24
CA HIS A 70 2.23 14.06 0.12
C HIS A 70 1.59 12.68 0.39
N ILE A 71 2.40 11.70 0.76
CA ILE A 71 1.96 10.72 1.75
C ILE A 71 1.79 11.56 3.01
N THR A 72 0.55 11.91 3.33
CA THR A 72 0.28 12.60 4.58
C THR A 72 0.77 11.72 5.73
N SER A 73 1.19 12.32 6.85
CA SER A 73 1.50 11.59 8.08
C SER A 73 0.36 10.62 8.45
N PHE A 74 -0.88 11.00 8.14
CA PHE A 74 -2.07 10.19 8.31
C PHE A 74 -2.12 8.93 7.43
N ASP A 75 -1.65 8.99 6.17
CA ASP A 75 -1.58 7.82 5.29
C ASP A 75 -0.48 6.85 5.72
N GLN A 76 0.64 7.37 6.23
CA GLN A 76 1.69 6.53 6.83
C GLN A 76 1.17 5.80 8.07
N GLU A 77 0.50 6.51 8.97
CA GLU A 77 -0.08 5.92 10.19
C GLU A 77 -1.18 4.90 9.86
N PHE A 78 -2.05 5.20 8.88
CA PHE A 78 -3.02 4.24 8.36
C PHE A 78 -2.36 2.96 7.87
N MET A 79 -1.33 3.08 7.03
CA MET A 79 -0.63 1.90 6.48
C MET A 79 0.10 1.12 7.58
N LYS A 80 0.69 1.79 8.56
CA LYS A 80 1.35 1.15 9.70
C LYS A 80 0.35 0.33 10.52
N ARG A 81 -0.80 0.91 10.87
CA ARG A 81 -1.87 0.21 11.58
C ARG A 81 -2.44 -0.96 10.78
N LEU A 82 -2.66 -0.76 9.48
CA LEU A 82 -3.14 -1.82 8.59
C LEU A 82 -2.18 -3.00 8.56
N LEU A 83 -0.88 -2.74 8.37
CA LEU A 83 0.14 -3.80 8.32
C LEU A 83 0.26 -4.54 9.65
N ALA A 84 0.21 -3.83 10.79
CA ALA A 84 0.20 -4.46 12.10
C ALA A 84 -1.00 -5.40 12.28
N PHE A 85 -2.21 -4.92 11.94
CA PHE A 85 -3.42 -5.73 12.01
C PHE A 85 -3.34 -6.98 11.11
N LEU A 86 -2.82 -6.83 9.88
CA LEU A 86 -2.66 -7.95 8.97
C LEU A 86 -1.62 -8.97 9.45
N GLU A 87 -0.54 -8.52 10.10
CA GLU A 87 0.48 -9.41 10.67
C GLU A 87 -0.08 -10.23 11.84
N GLU A 88 -0.84 -9.59 12.74
CA GLU A 88 -1.53 -10.27 13.85
C GLU A 88 -2.55 -11.31 13.37
N ASN A 89 -3.19 -11.07 12.22
CA ASN A 89 -4.23 -11.92 11.64
C ASN A 89 -3.75 -12.73 10.43
N MET A 90 -2.43 -12.88 10.25
CA MET A 90 -1.84 -13.44 9.03
C MET A 90 -2.31 -14.88 8.75
N GLY A 91 -2.44 -15.68 9.81
CA GLY A 91 -2.86 -17.08 9.74
C GLY A 91 -4.36 -17.30 9.60
N ASP A 92 -5.19 -16.25 9.71
CA ASP A 92 -6.65 -16.42 9.65
C ASP A 92 -7.13 -16.64 8.20
N VAL A 93 -7.50 -17.89 7.91
CA VAL A 93 -8.03 -18.31 6.61
C VAL A 93 -9.36 -17.61 6.26
N ASN A 94 -10.12 -17.19 7.27
CA ASN A 94 -11.44 -16.59 7.12
C ASN A 94 -11.45 -15.06 7.17
N LEU A 95 -10.27 -14.43 7.24
CA LEU A 95 -10.15 -12.97 7.34
C LEU A 95 -10.86 -12.27 6.17
N LYS A 96 -11.90 -11.50 6.49
CA LYS A 96 -12.72 -10.77 5.52
C LYS A 96 -12.30 -9.32 5.40
N VAL A 97 -12.59 -8.72 4.24
CA VAL A 97 -12.30 -7.31 3.97
C VAL A 97 -13.06 -6.39 4.93
N GLU A 98 -14.26 -6.78 5.34
CA GLU A 98 -15.08 -6.09 6.33
C GLU A 98 -14.35 -5.97 7.67
N GLN A 99 -13.76 -7.06 8.17
CA GLN A 99 -13.02 -7.05 9.44
C GLN A 99 -11.79 -6.14 9.39
N ILE A 100 -11.10 -6.10 8.24
CA ILE A 100 -9.95 -5.21 8.04
C ILE A 100 -10.41 -3.75 8.02
N ALA A 101 -11.53 -3.46 7.36
CA ALA A 101 -12.10 -2.11 7.31
C ALA A 101 -12.54 -1.63 8.69
N ASP A 102 -13.23 -2.50 9.44
CA ASP A 102 -13.68 -2.23 10.80
C ASP A 102 -12.50 -1.96 11.75
N ALA A 103 -11.42 -2.75 11.66
CA ALA A 103 -10.20 -2.51 12.45
C ALA A 103 -9.55 -1.14 12.17
N MET A 104 -9.75 -0.61 10.96
CA MET A 104 -9.29 0.72 10.56
C MET A 104 -10.31 1.83 10.87
N ASN A 105 -11.44 1.51 11.50
CA ASN A 105 -12.58 2.41 11.75
C ASN A 105 -13.15 3.02 10.47
N LEU A 106 -13.23 2.23 9.39
CA LEU A 106 -13.71 2.67 8.09
C LEU A 106 -14.83 1.75 7.58
N SER A 107 -15.79 2.34 6.87
CA SER A 107 -16.69 1.52 6.06
C SER A 107 -15.92 0.83 4.93
N ARG A 108 -16.42 -0.32 4.48
CA ARG A 108 -15.81 -1.11 3.40
C ARG A 108 -15.48 -0.29 2.15
N ALA A 109 -16.37 0.59 1.72
CA ALA A 109 -16.19 1.43 0.53
C ALA A 109 -15.08 2.47 0.71
N VAL A 110 -15.00 3.07 1.90
CA VAL A 110 -13.97 4.06 2.22
C VAL A 110 -12.61 3.38 2.36
N PHE A 111 -12.54 2.24 3.05
CA PHE A 111 -11.33 1.43 3.16
C PHE A 111 -10.81 1.02 1.78
N TYR A 112 -11.69 0.49 0.92
CA TYR A 112 -11.33 0.10 -0.44
C TYR A 112 -10.72 1.27 -1.21
N THR A 113 -11.40 2.43 -1.21
CA THR A 113 -10.95 3.61 -1.93
C THR A 113 -9.62 4.12 -1.36
N LYS A 114 -9.48 4.22 -0.04
CA LYS A 114 -8.26 4.70 0.62
C LYS A 114 -7.08 3.78 0.31
N LEU A 115 -7.24 2.46 0.49
CA LEU A 115 -6.19 1.49 0.20
C LEU A 115 -5.80 1.48 -1.28
N LYS A 116 -6.78 1.48 -2.19
CA LYS A 116 -6.52 1.50 -3.64
C LYS A 116 -5.79 2.78 -4.05
N THR A 117 -6.11 3.89 -3.41
CA THR A 117 -5.50 5.20 -3.66
C THR A 117 -4.04 5.24 -3.22
N ILE A 118 -3.72 4.65 -2.06
CA ILE A 118 -2.36 4.62 -1.49
C ILE A 118 -1.51 3.54 -2.17
N SER A 119 -2.01 2.31 -2.25
CA SER A 119 -1.23 1.13 -2.66
C SER A 119 -1.38 0.76 -4.13
N GLY A 120 -2.39 1.29 -4.83
CA GLY A 120 -2.74 0.84 -6.19
C GLY A 120 -3.40 -0.54 -6.25
N LEU A 121 -3.64 -1.23 -5.13
CA LEU A 121 -4.20 -2.59 -5.07
C LEU A 121 -5.61 -2.63 -4.48
N SER A 122 -6.40 -3.63 -4.88
CA SER A 122 -7.65 -3.94 -4.16
C SER A 122 -7.31 -4.53 -2.78
N PRO A 123 -8.20 -4.46 -1.77
CA PRO A 123 -7.96 -5.10 -0.47
C PRO A 123 -7.61 -6.58 -0.55
N ILE A 124 -8.26 -7.32 -1.45
CA ILE A 124 -8.03 -8.75 -1.62
C ILE A 124 -6.64 -9.00 -2.21
N ASP A 125 -6.24 -8.23 -3.21
CA ASP A 125 -4.92 -8.37 -3.82
C ASP A 125 -3.82 -7.90 -2.87
N PHE A 126 -4.05 -6.83 -2.11
CA PHE A 126 -3.13 -6.35 -1.10
C PHE A 126 -2.89 -7.40 -0.01
N LEU A 127 -3.96 -7.98 0.55
CA LEU A 127 -3.84 -9.06 1.53
C LEU A 127 -3.05 -10.25 0.98
N ARG A 128 -3.33 -10.63 -0.28
CA ARG A 128 -2.63 -11.73 -0.95
C ARG A 128 -1.13 -11.43 -1.11
N ASP A 129 -0.78 -10.22 -1.52
CA ASP A 129 0.61 -9.78 -1.65
C ASP A 129 1.34 -9.82 -0.31
N ILE A 130 0.71 -9.34 0.77
CA ILE A 130 1.27 -9.36 2.11
C ILE A 130 1.50 -10.81 2.59
N ARG A 131 0.53 -11.71 2.38
CA ARG A 131 0.68 -13.14 2.72
C ARG A 131 1.81 -13.81 1.96
N ILE A 132 1.97 -13.52 0.67
CA ILE A 132 3.08 -14.07 -0.12
C ILE A 132 4.43 -13.51 0.33
N LYS A 133 4.52 -12.21 0.63
CA LYS A 133 5.75 -11.62 1.20
C LYS A 133 6.13 -12.28 2.53
N ARG A 134 5.15 -12.54 3.39
CA ARG A 134 5.38 -13.25 4.65
C ARG A 134 5.81 -14.70 4.40
N ALA A 135 5.21 -15.37 3.43
CA ALA A 135 5.62 -16.72 3.03
C ALA A 135 7.07 -16.78 2.56
N CYS A 136 7.53 -15.78 1.79
CA CYS A 136 8.93 -15.68 1.38
C CYS A 136 9.89 -15.62 2.59
N GLN A 137 9.53 -14.86 3.64
CA GLN A 137 10.33 -14.78 4.86
C GLN A 137 10.37 -16.12 5.60
N LEU A 138 9.23 -16.81 5.71
CA LEU A 138 9.16 -18.13 6.35
C LEU A 138 9.95 -19.19 5.57
N ILE A 139 9.89 -19.15 4.23
CA ILE A 139 10.67 -20.05 3.36
C ILE A 139 12.17 -19.78 3.53
N ALA A 140 12.58 -18.51 3.59
CA ALA A 140 13.97 -18.12 3.80
C ALA A 140 14.52 -18.57 5.16
N SER A 141 13.67 -18.67 6.18
CA SER A 141 14.09 -19.21 7.49
C SER A 141 14.49 -20.69 7.46
N GLY A 142 14.02 -21.46 6.46
CA GLY A 142 14.34 -22.88 6.32
C GLY A 142 13.66 -23.81 7.33
N ASN A 143 12.90 -23.29 8.30
CA ASN A 143 12.38 -24.03 9.44
C ASN A 143 11.05 -24.77 9.19
N TYR A 144 10.40 -24.50 8.05
CA TYR A 144 9.04 -24.96 7.79
C TYR A 144 8.91 -25.61 6.41
N THR A 145 8.04 -26.61 6.32
CA THR A 145 7.61 -27.18 5.04
C THR A 145 6.71 -26.19 4.29
N PHE A 146 6.63 -26.29 2.95
CA PHE A 146 5.78 -25.40 2.16
C PHE A 146 4.28 -25.49 2.55
N SER A 147 3.82 -26.67 2.96
CA SER A 147 2.46 -26.84 3.48
C SER A 147 2.26 -26.10 4.80
N GLN A 148 3.20 -26.18 5.75
CA GLN A 148 3.14 -25.39 6.98
C GLN A 148 3.15 -23.90 6.70
N VAL A 149 4.03 -23.43 5.81
CA VAL A 149 4.07 -22.02 5.40
C VAL A 149 2.73 -21.56 4.84
N ALA A 150 2.10 -22.37 3.97
CA ALA A 150 0.79 -22.04 3.40
C ALA A 150 -0.27 -21.82 4.50
N TYR A 151 -0.34 -22.70 5.49
CA TYR A 151 -1.28 -22.56 6.60
C TYR A 151 -0.94 -21.38 7.51
N MET A 152 0.34 -21.16 7.82
CA MET A 152 0.80 -20.04 8.65
C MET A 152 0.47 -18.67 8.04
N VAL A 153 0.42 -18.57 6.71
CA VAL A 153 0.05 -17.35 6.00
C VAL A 153 -1.42 -17.31 5.56
N GLY A 154 -2.26 -18.15 6.16
CA GLY A 154 -3.72 -18.07 6.01
C GLY A 154 -4.27 -18.63 4.70
N PHE A 155 -3.55 -19.55 4.04
CA PHE A 155 -4.09 -20.30 2.91
C PHE A 155 -4.71 -21.62 3.39
N LYS A 156 -5.96 -21.89 2.95
CA LYS A 156 -6.65 -23.16 3.25
C LYS A 156 -6.06 -24.39 2.54
N ASP A 157 -5.39 -24.17 1.41
CA ASP A 157 -4.93 -25.22 0.51
C ASP A 157 -3.51 -24.90 0.02
N PRO A 158 -2.51 -25.74 0.35
CA PRO A 158 -1.14 -25.61 -0.16
C PRO A 158 -1.02 -25.60 -1.68
N LYS A 159 -1.92 -26.27 -2.42
CA LYS A 159 -1.92 -26.23 -3.89
C LYS A 159 -2.32 -24.85 -4.41
N PHE A 160 -3.39 -24.28 -3.83
CA PHE A 160 -3.81 -22.91 -4.15
C PHE A 160 -2.74 -21.88 -3.75
N PHE A 161 -2.09 -22.05 -2.60
CA PHE A 161 -0.93 -21.26 -2.20
C PHE A 161 0.17 -21.30 -3.26
N SER A 162 0.59 -22.48 -3.69
CA SER A 162 1.70 -22.63 -4.66
C SER A 162 1.40 -21.96 -6.00
N ARG A 163 0.16 -22.06 -6.49
CA ARG A 163 -0.30 -21.35 -7.70
C ARG A 163 -0.26 -19.84 -7.53
N THR A 164 -0.70 -19.36 -6.38
CA THR A 164 -0.73 -17.94 -6.04
C THR A 164 0.68 -17.37 -5.88
N PHE A 165 1.55 -18.08 -5.18
CA PHE A 165 2.95 -17.75 -5.00
C PHE A 165 3.64 -17.61 -6.35
N ARG A 166 3.48 -18.59 -7.25
CA ARG A 166 4.04 -18.52 -8.61
C ARG A 166 3.52 -17.34 -9.40
N LYS A 167 2.23 -17.02 -9.31
CA LYS A 167 1.64 -15.87 -10.00
C LYS A 167 2.25 -14.54 -9.54
N ILE A 168 2.55 -14.39 -8.25
CA ILE A 168 3.08 -13.14 -7.68
C ILE A 168 4.60 -13.05 -7.79
N MET A 169 5.32 -14.14 -7.48
CA MET A 169 6.78 -14.18 -7.42
C MET A 169 7.45 -14.58 -8.75
N GLY A 170 6.67 -15.02 -9.74
CA GLY A 170 7.18 -15.50 -11.03
C GLY A 170 7.91 -16.84 -10.97
N CYS A 171 7.96 -17.51 -9.81
CA CYS A 171 8.63 -18.79 -9.58
C CYS A 171 7.90 -19.60 -8.50
N SER A 172 8.09 -20.92 -8.46
CA SER A 172 7.50 -21.77 -7.42
C SER A 172 8.17 -21.56 -6.04
N PRO A 173 7.51 -21.92 -4.93
CA PRO A 173 8.13 -21.89 -3.60
C PRO A 173 9.44 -22.70 -3.52
N THR A 174 9.52 -23.83 -4.24
CA THR A 174 10.73 -24.65 -4.35
C THR A 174 11.84 -23.92 -5.08
N GLU A 175 11.57 -23.42 -6.29
CA GLU A 175 12.54 -22.62 -7.06
C GLU A 175 13.02 -21.39 -6.28
N TYR A 176 12.12 -20.75 -5.54
CA TYR A 176 12.45 -19.61 -4.69
C TYR A 176 13.44 -20.01 -3.58
N LYS A 177 13.22 -21.15 -2.92
CA LYS A 177 14.12 -21.68 -1.89
C LYS A 177 15.49 -22.05 -2.47
N GLU A 178 15.52 -22.69 -3.64
CA GLU A 178 16.76 -23.05 -4.33
C GLU A 178 17.59 -21.80 -4.70
N ARG A 179 16.94 -20.75 -5.22
CA ARG A 179 17.60 -19.47 -5.51
C ARG A 179 18.21 -18.79 -4.28
N LEU A 180 17.65 -19.00 -3.09
CA LEU A 180 18.21 -18.48 -1.84
C LEU A 180 19.41 -19.29 -1.33
N GLN A 181 19.54 -20.55 -1.75
CA GLN A 181 20.66 -21.42 -1.36
C GLN A 181 21.84 -21.34 -2.36
N ALA A 182 21.57 -20.90 -3.58
CA ALA A 182 22.56 -20.79 -4.65
C ALA A 182 23.32 -19.44 -4.68
N GLY A 183 23.00 -18.51 -3.78
CA GLY A 183 23.67 -17.21 -3.64
C GLY A 183 24.05 -16.94 -2.20
#